data_AF-A0A1G7T0S1-F1
#
_entry.id   AF-A0A1G7T0S1-F1
#
_cell.length_a   1.000
_cell.length_b   1.000
_cell.length_c   1.000
_cell.angle_alpha   90.00
_cell.angle_beta   90.00
_cell.angle_gamma   90.00
#
_symmetry.space_group_name_H-M   'P 1'
#
loop_
_entity.id
_entity.type
_entity.pdbx_description
1 polymer ?
#
loop_
_entity_poly.entity_id
_entity_poly.type
_entity_poly.pdbx_seq_one_letter_code
_entity_poly.pdbx_strand_id
1 'polypeptide(L)'
;MLSVTTANPLASIGDAAGTVGGALAVSLLGVLVQLVLLAAVYVWTSLALAAVFRKAGLPSGRAWVPVLNIWMLFELAGMKGWWAAVIVGGGLLTAIISSVAGSLLLQSAQEAAFGGGGDGAGAILAASVVPTLLFLVFLAGVVILLVRMMGPLNRGFGRGGGFVALGALLLPVWASVIGWGAARWQGLPQKGLPPTPFAAEPVPVDTRGVPADTSGFAPPAPTSAPGPGTPAAASVPVHPWSPPPLAPVAAPVPAPAAHAAPPAAPAAPPAAPAVAPGEQTELEEHTVLAAHRRPAASLRLPTGQTVALTSDTIVLGRNPAPPSDAPEAQPIAIDDTTRTVSKTHALLRRTGDAWTITDLASTNGVVVGTSDTEITVGTPVPLAGRFLLGDAELTLDAGSR
;
A
#
# COMPACT_ATOMS: atom_id res chain seq x y z
N MET A 1 70.48 -7.75 59.91
CA MET A 1 69.98 -6.78 58.93
C MET A 1 69.84 -7.49 57.60
N LEU A 2 68.64 -7.93 57.25
CA LEU A 2 68.30 -8.46 55.92
C LEU A 2 67.25 -7.53 55.35
N SER A 3 67.66 -6.66 54.43
CA SER A 3 66.74 -5.80 53.68
C SER A 3 66.06 -6.63 52.60
N VAL A 4 64.80 -6.97 52.83
CA VAL A 4 63.92 -7.55 51.81
C VAL A 4 63.46 -6.40 50.92
N THR A 5 64.04 -6.31 49.73
CA THR A 5 63.56 -5.41 48.67
C THR A 5 62.38 -6.08 47.98
N THR A 6 61.17 -5.70 48.37
CA THR A 6 59.94 -5.99 47.63
C THR A 6 59.95 -5.18 46.33
N ALA A 7 60.38 -5.81 45.24
CA ALA A 7 60.18 -5.26 43.90
C ALA A 7 58.69 -5.31 43.58
N ASN A 8 58.03 -4.14 43.65
CA ASN A 8 56.68 -3.95 43.18
C ASN A 8 56.70 -3.97 41.64
N PRO A 9 56.04 -4.93 40.94
CA PRO A 9 55.98 -4.93 39.49
C PRO A 9 54.89 -3.94 39.08
N LEU A 10 55.23 -2.65 39.08
CA LEU A 10 54.45 -1.67 38.33
C LEU A 10 54.63 -2.04 36.85
N ALA A 11 53.65 -2.73 36.28
CA ALA A 11 53.55 -2.96 34.84
C ALA A 11 53.85 -1.63 34.15
N SER A 12 54.82 -1.63 33.23
CA SER A 12 55.25 -0.39 32.61
C SER A 12 54.06 0.22 31.86
N ILE A 13 53.94 1.54 31.88
CA ILE A 13 52.86 2.27 31.18
C ILE A 13 52.80 1.87 29.69
N GLY A 14 53.92 1.42 29.11
CA GLY A 14 54.00 0.88 27.75
C GLY A 14 53.28 -0.46 27.55
N ASP A 15 53.35 -1.38 28.53
CA ASP A 15 52.66 -2.67 28.47
C ASP A 15 51.14 -2.50 28.61
N ALA A 16 50.71 -1.55 29.46
CA ALA A 16 49.30 -1.18 29.60
C ALA A 16 48.75 -0.50 28.34
N ALA A 17 49.51 0.41 27.72
CA ALA A 17 49.12 1.06 26.47
C ALA A 17 49.06 0.07 25.28
N GLY A 18 50.02 -0.86 25.20
CA GLY A 18 50.03 -1.92 24.18
C GLY A 18 48.88 -2.91 24.31
N THR A 19 48.52 -3.29 25.53
CA THR A 19 47.37 -4.18 25.80
C THR A 19 46.03 -3.51 25.50
N VAL A 20 45.86 -2.23 25.86
CA VAL A 20 44.66 -1.45 25.51
C VAL A 20 44.58 -1.23 23.99
N GLY A 21 45.68 -0.88 23.33
CA GLY A 21 45.74 -0.72 21.87
C GLY A 21 45.42 -2.01 21.11
N GLY A 22 45.95 -3.15 21.58
CA GLY A 22 45.62 -4.47 21.04
C GLY A 22 44.15 -4.84 21.24
N ALA A 23 43.59 -4.60 22.43
CA ALA A 23 42.18 -4.88 22.73
C ALA A 23 41.22 -4.03 21.88
N LEU A 24 41.55 -2.74 21.66
CA LEU A 24 40.79 -1.86 20.77
C LEU A 24 40.86 -2.33 19.32
N ALA A 25 42.04 -2.72 18.82
CA ALA A 25 42.20 -3.23 17.46
C ALA A 25 41.40 -4.53 17.22
N VAL A 26 41.42 -5.46 18.18
CA VAL A 26 40.60 -6.69 18.12
C VAL A 26 39.10 -6.37 18.14
N SER A 27 38.68 -5.41 18.98
CA SER A 27 37.27 -4.98 19.06
C SER A 27 36.80 -4.35 17.76
N LEU A 28 37.62 -3.47 17.17
CA LEU A 28 37.33 -2.83 15.88
C LEU A 28 37.27 -3.85 14.73
N LEU A 29 38.20 -4.81 14.70
CA LEU A 29 38.16 -5.91 13.74
C LEU A 29 36.90 -6.76 13.92
N GLY A 30 36.51 -7.05 15.16
CA GLY A 30 35.27 -7.76 15.47
C GLY A 30 34.02 -7.03 14.97
N VAL A 31 33.93 -5.71 15.22
CA VAL A 31 32.84 -4.87 14.70
C VAL A 31 32.85 -4.85 13.17
N LEU A 32 34.01 -4.72 12.53
CA LEU A 32 34.12 -4.75 11.07
C LEU A 32 33.62 -6.08 10.49
N VAL A 33 34.06 -7.21 11.05
CA VAL A 33 33.61 -8.54 10.64
C VAL A 33 32.10 -8.67 10.80
N GLN A 34 31.54 -8.21 11.93
CA GLN A 34 30.10 -8.23 12.17
C GLN A 34 29.33 -7.39 11.14
N LEU A 35 29.82 -6.19 10.79
CA LEU A 35 29.20 -5.33 9.78
C LEU A 35 29.26 -5.95 8.38
N VAL A 36 30.38 -6.57 8.02
CA VAL A 36 30.55 -7.28 6.74
C VAL A 36 29.59 -8.47 6.65
N LEU A 37 29.47 -9.27 7.71
CA LEU A 37 28.53 -10.39 7.76
C LEU A 37 27.08 -9.90 7.65
N LEU A 38 26.72 -8.83 8.36
CA LEU A 38 25.38 -8.25 8.29
C LEU A 38 25.07 -7.71 6.89
N ALA A 39 26.01 -7.00 6.26
CA ALA A 39 25.88 -6.53 4.89
C ALA A 39 25.74 -7.70 3.89
N ALA A 40 26.52 -8.77 4.07
CA ALA A 40 26.44 -9.96 3.23
C ALA A 40 25.07 -10.65 3.35
N VAL A 41 24.57 -10.87 4.58
CA VAL A 41 23.24 -11.44 4.82
C VAL A 41 22.15 -10.54 4.26
N TYR A 42 22.29 -9.22 4.40
CA TYR A 42 21.36 -8.24 3.85
C TYR A 42 21.27 -8.32 2.32
N VAL A 43 22.42 -8.21 1.64
CA VAL A 43 22.50 -8.31 0.17
C VAL A 43 21.95 -9.64 -0.31
N TRP A 44 22.33 -10.74 0.34
CA TRP A 44 21.84 -12.08 0.02
C TRP A 44 20.31 -12.17 0.15
N THR A 45 19.74 -11.67 1.24
CA THR A 45 18.29 -11.66 1.49
C THR A 45 17.55 -10.78 0.47
N SER A 46 18.08 -9.59 0.18
CA SER A 46 17.49 -8.68 -0.81
C SER A 46 17.51 -9.28 -2.22
N LEU A 47 18.59 -9.96 -2.62
CA LEU A 47 18.65 -10.66 -3.92
C LEU A 47 17.66 -11.82 -3.98
N ALA A 48 17.55 -12.60 -2.90
CA ALA A 48 16.60 -13.70 -2.80
C ALA A 48 15.14 -13.20 -2.90
N LEU A 49 14.78 -12.16 -2.12
CA LEU A 49 13.47 -11.53 -2.17
C LEU A 49 13.18 -10.89 -3.53
N ALA A 50 14.17 -10.26 -4.17
CA ALA A 50 14.02 -9.73 -5.53
C ALA A 50 13.63 -10.83 -6.52
N ALA A 51 14.19 -12.05 -6.36
CA ALA A 51 13.81 -13.21 -7.17
C ALA A 51 12.38 -13.69 -6.87
N VAL A 52 11.96 -13.71 -5.59
CA VAL A 52 10.58 -14.00 -5.19
C VAL A 52 9.61 -12.99 -5.84
N PHE A 53 9.91 -11.69 -5.77
CA PHE A 53 9.06 -10.65 -6.34
C PHE A 53 8.98 -10.72 -7.86
N ARG A 54 10.08 -11.01 -8.56
CA ARG A 54 10.03 -11.26 -10.01
C ARG A 54 9.07 -12.39 -10.37
N LYS A 55 9.04 -13.47 -9.58
CA LYS A 55 8.13 -14.60 -9.81
C LYS A 55 6.66 -14.26 -9.56
N ALA A 56 6.40 -13.33 -8.65
CA ALA A 56 5.07 -12.84 -8.34
C ALA A 56 4.61 -11.66 -9.23
N GLY A 57 5.42 -11.22 -10.20
CA GLY A 57 5.12 -10.06 -11.05
C GLY A 57 5.24 -8.70 -10.33
N LEU A 58 5.96 -8.65 -9.20
CA LEU A 58 6.14 -7.44 -8.38
C LEU A 58 7.47 -6.72 -8.71
N PRO A 59 7.55 -5.39 -8.47
CA PRO A 59 8.78 -4.61 -8.69
C PRO A 59 9.94 -5.10 -7.81
N SER A 60 10.94 -5.73 -8.44
CA SER A 60 12.06 -6.37 -7.73
C SER A 60 12.96 -5.40 -6.96
N GLY A 61 13.05 -4.13 -7.39
CA GLY A 61 13.80 -3.09 -6.68
C GLY A 61 13.31 -2.83 -5.25
N ARG A 62 12.03 -3.11 -4.96
CA ARG A 62 11.46 -2.92 -3.61
C ARG A 62 12.02 -3.90 -2.58
N ALA A 63 12.67 -4.99 -3.00
CA ALA A 63 13.33 -5.94 -2.10
C ALA A 63 14.53 -5.33 -1.32
N TRP A 64 15.10 -4.25 -1.85
CA TRP A 64 16.25 -3.54 -1.27
C TRP A 64 15.87 -2.47 -0.25
N VAL A 65 14.57 -2.25 -0.01
CA VAL A 65 14.12 -1.28 0.98
C VAL A 65 13.45 -2.05 2.12
N PRO A 66 14.02 -2.08 3.33
CA PRO A 66 13.58 -2.97 4.41
C PRO A 66 12.09 -2.89 4.76
N VAL A 67 11.51 -1.68 4.77
CA VAL A 67 10.08 -1.53 5.08
C VAL A 67 9.22 -1.97 3.90
N LEU A 68 9.63 -1.63 2.67
CA LEU A 68 8.86 -1.97 1.47
C LEU A 68 8.93 -3.47 1.17
N ASN A 69 10.05 -4.14 1.45
CA ASN A 69 10.14 -5.57 1.18
C ASN A 69 9.17 -6.37 2.07
N ILE A 70 9.03 -6.00 3.34
CA ILE A 70 8.05 -6.60 4.25
C ILE A 70 6.64 -6.21 3.82
N TRP A 71 6.41 -4.94 3.48
CA TRP A 71 5.10 -4.45 3.00
C TRP A 71 4.57 -5.27 1.83
N MET A 72 5.42 -5.51 0.83
CA MET A 72 5.05 -6.26 -0.37
C MET A 72 4.79 -7.74 -0.06
N LEU A 73 5.48 -8.33 0.92
CA LEU A 73 5.20 -9.69 1.38
C LEU A 73 3.83 -9.81 2.05
N PHE A 74 3.43 -8.81 2.84
CA PHE A 74 2.09 -8.74 3.44
C PHE A 74 1.00 -8.64 2.36
N GLU A 75 1.18 -7.75 1.37
CA GLU A 75 0.23 -7.60 0.26
C GLU A 75 0.13 -8.87 -0.58
N LEU A 76 1.28 -9.49 -0.88
CA LEU A 76 1.33 -10.75 -1.63
C LEU A 76 0.65 -11.90 -0.87
N ALA A 77 0.68 -11.87 0.47
CA ALA A 77 -0.04 -12.80 1.33
C ALA A 77 -1.54 -12.46 1.49
N GLY A 78 -2.05 -11.42 0.82
CA GLY A 78 -3.45 -10.99 0.89
C GLY A 78 -3.80 -10.21 2.15
N MET A 79 -2.81 -9.61 2.81
CA MET A 79 -2.99 -8.76 3.98
C MET A 79 -2.63 -7.30 3.68
N LYS A 80 -3.03 -6.41 4.57
CA LYS A 80 -2.75 -4.97 4.46
C LYS A 80 -1.26 -4.70 4.73
N GLY A 81 -0.57 -4.00 3.83
CA GLY A 81 0.88 -3.77 3.93
C GLY A 81 1.35 -2.97 5.16
N TRP A 82 0.47 -2.18 5.80
CA TRP A 82 0.82 -1.37 6.98
C TRP A 82 1.29 -2.20 8.19
N TRP A 83 1.01 -3.51 8.23
CA TRP A 83 1.59 -4.42 9.21
C TRP A 83 3.12 -4.42 9.20
N ALA A 84 3.76 -4.12 8.07
CA ALA A 84 5.21 -3.90 8.00
C ALA A 84 5.66 -2.71 8.88
N ALA A 85 4.90 -1.62 8.87
CA ALA A 85 5.18 -0.45 9.70
C ALA A 85 4.95 -0.76 11.19
N VAL A 86 3.99 -1.63 11.53
CA VAL A 86 3.81 -2.11 12.92
C VAL A 86 5.02 -2.89 13.40
N ILE A 87 5.57 -3.78 12.58
CA ILE A 87 6.75 -4.56 12.97
C ILE A 87 7.94 -3.63 13.20
N VAL A 88 8.22 -2.74 12.25
CA VAL A 88 9.40 -1.87 12.33
C VAL A 88 9.23 -0.78 13.38
N GLY A 89 8.11 -0.05 13.34
CA GLY A 89 7.82 1.04 14.27
C GLY A 89 7.51 0.53 15.67
N GLY A 90 6.76 -0.56 15.80
CA GLY A 90 6.51 -1.21 17.08
C GLY A 90 7.78 -1.77 17.70
N GLY A 91 8.68 -2.37 16.89
CA GLY A 91 9.97 -2.86 17.39
C GLY A 91 10.86 -1.74 17.91
N LEU A 92 10.93 -0.63 17.18
CA LEU A 92 11.65 0.57 17.62
C LEU A 92 11.04 1.13 18.92
N LEU A 93 9.72 1.26 18.98
CA LEU A 93 9.03 1.75 20.17
C LEU A 93 9.25 0.83 21.37
N THR A 94 9.11 -0.49 21.19
CA THR A 94 9.39 -1.47 22.24
C THR A 94 10.85 -1.39 22.70
N ALA A 95 11.82 -1.22 21.80
CA ALA A 95 13.22 -1.05 22.18
C ALA A 95 13.45 0.23 23.02
N ILE A 96 12.83 1.35 22.61
CA ILE A 96 12.90 2.62 23.36
C ILE A 96 12.28 2.45 24.75
N ILE A 97 11.05 1.94 24.83
CA ILE A 97 10.34 1.72 26.10
C ILE A 97 11.12 0.77 26.99
N SER A 98 11.63 -0.33 26.45
CA SER A 98 12.41 -1.32 27.20
C SER A 98 13.71 -0.72 27.73
N SER A 99 14.40 0.09 26.92
CA SER A 99 15.62 0.80 27.33
C SER A 99 15.35 1.82 28.44
N VAL A 100 14.32 2.65 28.29
CA VAL A 100 13.92 3.66 29.29
C VAL A 100 13.47 2.99 30.58
N ALA A 101 12.60 1.98 30.51
CA ALA A 101 12.11 1.24 31.67
C ALA A 101 13.26 0.55 32.41
N GLY A 102 14.16 -0.11 31.69
CA GLY A 102 15.35 -0.74 32.28
C GLY A 102 16.26 0.27 32.97
N SER A 103 16.51 1.42 32.33
CA SER A 103 17.34 2.49 32.89
C SER A 103 16.75 3.08 34.16
N LEU A 104 15.45 3.38 34.18
CA LEU A 104 14.75 3.93 35.34
C LEU A 104 14.71 2.95 36.52
N LEU A 105 14.44 1.67 36.25
CA LEU A 105 14.43 0.62 37.27
C LEU A 105 15.83 0.34 37.81
N LEU A 106 16.86 0.41 36.98
CA LEU A 106 18.24 0.25 37.44
C LEU A 106 18.66 1.44 38.31
N GLN A 107 18.29 2.66 37.93
CA GLN A 107 18.55 3.85 38.73
C GLN A 107 17.87 3.78 40.10
N SER A 108 16.58 3.40 40.15
CA SER A 108 15.88 3.23 41.42
C SER A 108 16.47 2.10 42.27
N ALA A 109 16.96 1.03 41.65
CA ALA A 109 17.66 -0.04 42.35
C ALA A 109 18.98 0.44 42.98
N GLN A 110 19.73 1.31 42.30
CA GLN A 110 20.95 1.92 42.84
C GLN A 110 20.63 2.81 44.04
N GLU A 111 19.59 3.64 43.95
CA GLU A 111 19.14 4.49 45.05
C GLU A 111 18.73 3.66 46.28
N ALA A 112 17.99 2.57 46.08
CA ALA A 112 17.59 1.65 47.16
C ALA A 112 18.79 0.92 47.78
N ALA A 113 19.77 0.52 46.97
CA ALA A 113 20.98 -0.17 47.42
C ALA A 113 21.85 0.71 48.34
N PHE A 114 21.90 2.02 48.10
CA PHE A 114 22.65 2.97 48.94
C PHE A 114 21.80 3.66 50.02
N GLY A 115 20.47 3.62 49.92
CA GLY A 115 19.52 4.33 50.79
C GLY A 115 18.97 3.55 51.99
N GLY A 116 19.34 2.26 52.15
CA GLY A 116 19.00 1.45 53.33
C GLY A 116 17.53 1.01 53.45
N GLY A 117 16.69 1.29 52.46
CA GLY A 117 15.27 0.93 52.44
C GLY A 117 14.92 0.01 51.27
N GLY A 118 14.78 -1.30 51.54
CA GLY A 118 14.14 -2.27 50.66
C GLY A 118 15.06 -3.24 49.91
N ASP A 119 14.44 -4.28 49.33
CA ASP A 119 15.07 -5.41 48.64
C ASP A 119 15.74 -4.96 47.32
N GLY A 120 16.92 -4.32 47.40
CA GLY A 120 17.68 -3.86 46.22
C GLY A 120 17.92 -4.95 45.17
N ALA A 121 18.02 -6.21 45.60
CA ALA A 121 18.08 -7.36 44.70
C ALA A 121 16.81 -7.53 43.85
N GLY A 122 15.62 -7.31 44.42
CA GLY A 122 14.35 -7.36 43.69
C GLY A 122 14.25 -6.25 42.64
N ALA A 123 14.76 -5.05 42.94
CA ALA A 123 14.77 -3.93 42.01
C ALA A 123 15.74 -4.17 40.82
N ILE A 124 16.93 -4.74 41.08
CA ILE A 124 17.88 -5.14 40.02
C ILE A 124 17.28 -6.23 39.11
N LEU A 125 16.60 -7.22 39.70
CA LEU A 125 15.91 -8.25 38.94
C LEU A 125 14.79 -7.64 38.09
N ALA A 126 13.98 -6.73 38.64
CA ALA A 126 12.93 -6.04 37.89
C ALA A 126 13.50 -5.24 36.71
N ALA A 127 14.64 -4.57 36.89
CA ALA A 127 15.31 -3.80 35.84
C ALA A 127 15.75 -4.64 34.63
N SER A 128 15.98 -5.94 34.82
CA SER A 128 16.32 -6.87 33.73
C SER A 128 15.10 -7.61 33.19
N VAL A 129 14.19 -8.03 34.08
CA VAL A 129 13.02 -8.86 33.72
C VAL A 129 11.98 -8.05 32.96
N VAL A 130 11.64 -6.83 33.40
CA VAL A 130 10.57 -6.03 32.79
C VAL A 130 10.88 -5.70 31.32
N PRO A 131 12.07 -5.15 30.96
CA PRO A 131 12.42 -4.91 29.55
C PRO A 131 12.41 -6.19 28.71
N THR A 132 12.90 -7.30 29.27
CA THR A 132 12.95 -8.59 28.58
C THR A 132 11.54 -9.11 28.29
N LEU A 133 10.62 -9.04 29.25
CA LEU A 133 9.23 -9.45 29.06
C LEU A 133 8.53 -8.59 28.01
N LEU A 134 8.73 -7.26 28.04
CA LEU A 134 8.18 -6.35 27.01
C LEU A 134 8.65 -6.73 25.61
N PHE A 135 9.95 -7.00 25.47
CA PHE A 135 10.53 -7.46 24.21
C PHE A 135 9.96 -8.82 23.78
N LEU A 136 9.87 -9.80 24.69
CA LEU A 136 9.36 -11.14 24.38
C LEU A 136 7.88 -11.12 23.98
N VAL A 137 7.05 -10.30 24.62
CA VAL A 137 5.64 -10.15 24.24
C VAL A 137 5.52 -9.56 22.84
N PHE A 138 6.29 -8.51 22.54
CA PHE A 138 6.33 -7.94 21.20
C PHE A 138 6.81 -8.96 20.16
N LEU A 139 7.91 -9.67 20.46
CA LEU A 139 8.47 -10.70 19.59
C LEU A 139 7.46 -11.83 19.33
N ALA A 140 6.73 -12.29 20.35
CA ALA A 140 5.66 -13.27 20.19
C ALA A 140 4.57 -12.77 19.23
N GLY A 141 4.15 -11.51 19.37
CA GLY A 141 3.22 -10.86 18.43
C GLY A 141 3.74 -10.83 16.99
N VAL A 142 5.01 -10.48 16.80
CA VAL A 142 5.68 -10.51 15.48
C VAL A 142 5.70 -11.92 14.90
N VAL A 143 6.08 -12.93 15.69
CA VAL A 143 6.11 -14.33 15.23
C VAL A 143 4.71 -14.80 14.82
N ILE A 144 3.68 -14.51 15.61
CA ILE A 144 2.28 -14.84 15.26
C ILE A 144 1.89 -14.17 13.94
N LEU A 145 2.21 -12.89 13.78
CA LEU A 145 1.91 -12.14 12.57
C LEU A 145 2.66 -12.68 11.34
N LEU A 146 3.94 -13.07 11.49
CA LEU A 146 4.73 -13.70 10.42
C LEU A 146 4.21 -15.09 10.07
N VAL A 147 3.80 -15.90 11.04
CA VAL A 147 3.17 -17.20 10.79
C VAL A 147 1.85 -17.03 10.03
N ARG A 148 1.03 -16.06 10.45
CA ARG A 148 -0.20 -15.68 9.73
C ARG A 148 0.10 -15.24 8.30
N MET A 149 1.19 -14.51 8.07
CA MET A 149 1.65 -14.10 6.74
C MET A 149 2.09 -15.26 5.86
N MET A 150 2.87 -16.15 6.44
CA MET A 150 3.51 -17.23 5.70
C MET A 150 2.51 -18.29 5.22
N GLY A 151 1.38 -18.48 5.90
CA GLY A 151 0.36 -19.46 5.49
C GLY A 151 -0.20 -19.23 4.08
N PRO A 152 -0.85 -18.09 3.80
CA PRO A 152 -1.31 -17.74 2.45
C PRO A 152 -0.19 -17.64 1.42
N LEU A 153 0.95 -17.06 1.80
CA LEU A 153 2.09 -16.87 0.91
C LEU A 153 2.66 -18.20 0.41
N ASN A 154 2.86 -19.16 1.31
CA ASN A 154 3.35 -20.50 0.95
C ASN A 154 2.36 -21.26 0.08
N ARG A 155 1.06 -21.16 0.37
CA ARG A 155 0.02 -21.73 -0.51
C ARG A 155 0.08 -21.12 -1.91
N GLY A 156 0.31 -19.81 -2.02
CA GLY A 156 0.49 -19.14 -3.30
C GLY A 156 1.73 -19.58 -4.09
N PHE A 157 2.73 -20.18 -3.43
CA PHE A 157 3.88 -20.82 -4.10
C PHE A 157 3.76 -22.35 -4.19
N GLY A 158 2.59 -22.93 -3.87
CA GLY A 158 2.37 -24.38 -3.88
C GLY A 158 3.18 -25.14 -2.82
N ARG A 159 3.50 -24.51 -1.68
CA ARG A 159 4.28 -25.11 -0.57
C ARG A 159 3.39 -25.45 0.62
N GLY A 160 3.68 -26.58 1.25
CA GLY A 160 2.96 -27.09 2.42
C GLY A 160 3.31 -26.38 3.74
N GLY A 161 2.64 -26.78 4.82
CA GLY A 161 2.73 -26.14 6.14
C GLY A 161 4.15 -26.06 6.73
N GLY A 162 5.04 -27.00 6.43
CA GLY A 162 6.44 -26.97 6.91
C GLY A 162 7.22 -25.73 6.46
N PHE A 163 6.86 -25.13 5.33
CA PHE A 163 7.48 -23.88 4.87
C PHE A 163 7.04 -22.64 5.66
N VAL A 164 5.99 -22.74 6.48
CA VAL A 164 5.51 -21.63 7.32
C VAL A 164 6.51 -21.33 8.43
N ALA A 165 6.96 -22.35 9.15
CA ALA A 165 7.99 -22.20 10.19
C ALA A 165 9.31 -21.70 9.60
N LEU A 166 9.72 -22.26 8.44
CA LEU A 166 10.92 -21.81 7.72
C LEU A 166 10.82 -20.33 7.33
N GLY A 167 9.69 -19.89 6.79
CA GLY A 167 9.50 -18.49 6.40
C GLY A 167 9.40 -17.53 7.58
N ALA A 168 8.79 -17.96 8.70
CA ALA A 168 8.61 -17.12 9.87
C ALA A 168 9.91 -16.95 10.69
N LEU A 169 10.73 -17.99 10.79
CA LEU A 169 11.95 -17.99 11.62
C LEU A 169 13.23 -17.77 10.81
N LEU A 170 13.25 -18.20 9.55
CA LEU A 170 14.44 -18.19 8.69
C LEU A 170 14.10 -17.60 7.31
N LEU A 171 13.59 -16.37 7.32
CA LEU A 171 13.17 -15.64 6.12
C LEU A 171 14.23 -15.63 4.99
N PRO A 172 15.54 -15.43 5.25
CA PRO A 172 16.56 -15.47 4.18
C PRO A 172 16.64 -16.84 3.48
N VAL A 173 16.55 -17.93 4.25
CA VAL A 173 16.60 -19.29 3.74
C VAL A 173 15.34 -19.59 2.94
N TRP A 174 14.17 -19.23 3.48
CA TRP A 174 12.89 -19.35 2.78
C TRP A 174 12.92 -18.59 1.44
N ALA A 175 13.35 -17.32 1.46
CA ALA A 175 13.42 -16.48 0.27
C ALA A 175 14.38 -17.07 -0.77
N SER A 176 15.49 -17.68 -0.35
CA SER A 176 16.44 -18.33 -1.24
C SER A 176 15.82 -19.53 -1.95
N VAL A 177 15.14 -20.40 -1.18
CA VAL A 177 14.49 -21.61 -1.71
C VAL A 177 13.35 -21.26 -2.66
N ILE A 178 12.56 -20.23 -2.36
CA ILE A 178 11.47 -19.79 -3.24
C ILE A 178 12.00 -19.00 -4.43
N GLY A 179 12.93 -18.07 -4.19
CA GLY A 179 13.47 -17.15 -5.19
C GLY A 179 14.26 -17.85 -6.28
N TRP A 180 15.19 -18.73 -5.91
CA TRP A 180 16.03 -19.46 -6.87
C TRP A 180 15.57 -20.89 -7.16
N GLY A 181 14.67 -21.45 -6.36
CA GLY A 181 14.13 -22.79 -6.60
C GLY A 181 13.10 -22.86 -7.74
N ALA A 182 12.52 -24.04 -7.96
CA ALA A 182 11.54 -24.26 -9.03
C ALA A 182 10.11 -23.73 -8.73
N ALA A 183 9.87 -23.18 -7.53
CA ALA A 183 8.55 -22.67 -7.15
C ALA A 183 8.05 -21.59 -8.13
N ARG A 184 6.78 -21.68 -8.50
CA ARG A 184 6.06 -20.70 -9.33
C ARG A 184 4.93 -20.09 -8.50
N TRP A 185 4.67 -18.81 -8.74
CA TRP A 185 3.53 -18.15 -8.13
C TRP A 185 2.24 -18.62 -8.80
N GLN A 186 1.32 -19.16 -8.02
CA GLN A 186 0.02 -19.70 -8.44
C GLN A 186 -1.14 -18.77 -8.05
N GLY A 187 -0.86 -17.67 -7.35
CA GLY A 187 -1.88 -16.80 -6.76
C GLY A 187 -2.38 -17.32 -5.42
N LEU A 188 -3.05 -16.46 -4.67
CA LEU A 188 -3.72 -16.89 -3.44
C LEU A 188 -4.88 -17.82 -3.82
N PRO A 189 -5.08 -18.93 -3.10
CA PRO A 189 -6.25 -19.77 -3.32
C PRO A 189 -7.48 -18.90 -3.12
N GLN A 190 -8.18 -18.61 -4.23
CA GLN A 190 -9.52 -18.06 -4.20
C GLN A 190 -10.30 -18.96 -3.25
N LYS A 191 -10.84 -18.39 -2.17
CA LYS A 191 -11.86 -19.08 -1.40
C LYS A 191 -13.00 -19.23 -2.40
N GLY A 192 -13.00 -20.35 -3.12
CA GLY A 192 -14.04 -20.64 -4.08
C GLY A 192 -15.35 -20.46 -3.34
N LEU A 193 -16.32 -19.81 -3.99
CA LEU A 193 -17.70 -20.06 -3.59
C LEU A 193 -17.81 -21.58 -3.39
N PRO A 194 -18.48 -22.07 -2.32
CA PRO A 194 -18.82 -23.49 -2.27
C PRO A 194 -19.36 -23.85 -3.64
N PRO A 195 -18.92 -24.96 -4.27
CA PRO A 195 -19.43 -25.33 -5.57
C PRO A 195 -20.93 -25.25 -5.42
N THR A 196 -21.54 -24.27 -6.10
CA THR A 196 -22.99 -24.20 -6.06
C THR A 196 -23.42 -25.58 -6.56
N PRO A 197 -24.48 -26.18 -6.02
CA PRO A 197 -24.98 -27.44 -6.57
C PRO A 197 -25.34 -27.32 -8.08
N PHE A 198 -25.26 -26.11 -8.63
CA PHE A 198 -25.42 -25.73 -10.03
C PHE A 198 -24.10 -25.46 -10.78
N ALA A 199 -22.95 -25.44 -10.10
CA ALA A 199 -21.64 -25.43 -10.75
C ALA A 199 -21.41 -26.82 -11.34
N ALA A 200 -21.86 -26.99 -12.58
CA ALA A 200 -21.62 -28.19 -13.34
C ALA A 200 -20.12 -28.51 -13.32
N GLU A 201 -19.78 -29.77 -13.03
CA GLU A 201 -18.43 -30.29 -13.18
C GLU A 201 -17.93 -29.91 -14.58
N PRO A 202 -16.70 -29.36 -14.72
CA PRO A 202 -16.17 -29.04 -16.03
C PRO A 202 -16.04 -30.36 -16.81
N VAL A 203 -17.03 -30.61 -17.67
CA VAL A 203 -17.05 -31.73 -18.59
C VAL A 203 -15.78 -31.61 -19.44
N PRO A 204 -14.91 -32.64 -19.48
CA PRO A 204 -13.80 -32.65 -20.41
C PRO A 204 -14.39 -32.54 -21.81
N VAL A 205 -14.17 -31.41 -22.48
CA VAL A 205 -14.54 -31.26 -23.89
C VAL A 205 -13.66 -32.23 -24.66
N ASP A 206 -14.22 -33.37 -25.06
CA ASP A 206 -13.57 -34.27 -26.00
C ASP A 206 -13.57 -33.60 -27.37
N THR A 207 -12.44 -33.00 -27.73
CA THR A 207 -12.24 -32.35 -29.03
C THR A 207 -12.08 -33.35 -30.18
N ARG A 208 -12.26 -34.66 -29.94
CA ARG A 208 -12.12 -35.71 -30.95
C ARG A 208 -13.36 -35.97 -31.81
N GLY A 209 -14.45 -35.22 -31.63
CA GLY A 209 -15.73 -35.55 -32.24
C GLY A 209 -16.56 -34.41 -32.84
N VAL A 210 -15.97 -33.25 -33.15
CA VAL A 210 -16.71 -32.18 -33.85
C VAL A 210 -16.47 -32.29 -35.36
N PRO A 211 -17.47 -32.68 -36.18
CA PRO A 211 -17.37 -32.54 -37.63
C PRO A 211 -17.38 -31.04 -37.96
N ALA A 212 -16.30 -30.55 -38.55
CA ALA A 212 -16.20 -29.20 -39.06
C ALA A 212 -16.90 -29.11 -40.44
N ASP A 213 -18.24 -29.15 -40.46
CA ASP A 213 -19.02 -28.80 -41.64
C ASP A 213 -19.60 -27.39 -41.48
N THR A 214 -18.79 -26.40 -41.85
CA THR A 214 -19.22 -24.99 -42.02
C THR A 214 -19.29 -24.56 -43.50
N SER A 215 -19.34 -25.49 -44.45
CA SER A 215 -19.38 -25.18 -45.89
C SER A 215 -20.74 -24.71 -46.42
N GLY A 216 -21.69 -24.34 -45.56
CA GLY A 216 -23.05 -23.93 -45.98
C GLY A 216 -23.21 -22.49 -46.45
N PHE A 217 -22.18 -21.64 -46.36
CA PHE A 217 -22.31 -20.22 -46.72
C PHE A 217 -21.02 -19.67 -47.36
N ALA A 218 -20.74 -20.10 -48.60
CA ALA A 218 -19.72 -19.46 -49.43
C ALA A 218 -20.26 -19.29 -50.87
N PRO A 219 -20.12 -18.10 -51.50
CA PRO A 219 -20.52 -17.88 -52.89
C PRO A 219 -19.59 -18.63 -53.86
N PRO A 220 -20.06 -19.04 -55.05
CA PRO A 220 -19.26 -19.89 -55.95
C PRO A 220 -18.08 -19.13 -56.57
N ALA A 221 -16.93 -19.79 -56.62
CA ALA A 221 -15.70 -19.31 -57.28
C ALA A 221 -15.73 -19.54 -58.80
N PRO A 222 -15.08 -18.68 -59.61
CA PRO A 222 -14.98 -18.87 -61.05
C PRO A 222 -13.99 -19.99 -61.43
N THR A 223 -14.37 -20.77 -62.44
CA THR A 223 -13.63 -21.88 -63.05
C THR A 223 -12.37 -21.42 -63.77
N SER A 224 -11.21 -22.04 -63.50
CA SER A 224 -9.96 -21.86 -64.26
C SER A 224 -9.37 -23.21 -64.68
N ALA A 225 -9.14 -23.35 -65.99
CA ALA A 225 -8.58 -24.52 -66.67
C ALA A 225 -7.03 -24.63 -66.52
N PRO A 226 -6.37 -25.74 -66.94
CA PRO A 226 -5.02 -26.10 -66.49
C PRO A 226 -3.85 -25.69 -67.41
N GLY A 227 -2.78 -25.17 -66.79
CA GLY A 227 -1.33 -25.24 -67.13
C GLY A 227 -0.81 -24.45 -68.36
N PRO A 228 0.53 -24.29 -68.56
CA PRO A 228 1.66 -24.73 -67.74
C PRO A 228 2.72 -23.62 -67.48
N GLY A 229 3.67 -23.90 -66.58
CA GLY A 229 4.95 -23.17 -66.50
C GLY A 229 5.40 -22.89 -65.08
N THR A 230 6.32 -23.70 -64.57
CA THR A 230 7.12 -23.36 -63.39
C THR A 230 8.20 -22.35 -63.81
N PRO A 231 8.31 -21.22 -63.12
CA PRO A 231 9.64 -20.69 -62.82
C PRO A 231 9.88 -20.64 -61.30
N ALA A 232 11.05 -21.15 -60.95
CA ALA A 232 11.90 -20.88 -59.80
C ALA A 232 11.32 -20.03 -58.66
N ALA A 233 11.38 -20.60 -57.45
CA ALA A 233 11.18 -19.92 -56.19
C ALA A 233 12.10 -18.69 -56.07
N ALA A 234 11.51 -17.49 -56.12
CA ALA A 234 12.14 -16.29 -55.60
C ALA A 234 12.01 -16.34 -54.07
N SER A 235 13.13 -16.66 -53.40
CA SER A 235 13.27 -16.46 -51.95
C SER A 235 13.12 -14.98 -51.64
N VAL A 236 12.00 -14.59 -51.02
CA VAL A 236 11.87 -13.27 -50.39
C VAL A 236 12.77 -13.28 -49.14
N PRO A 237 13.77 -12.39 -49.03
CA PRO A 237 14.58 -12.32 -47.82
C PRO A 237 13.70 -11.83 -46.67
N VAL A 238 13.58 -12.63 -45.63
CA VAL A 238 13.00 -12.19 -44.37
C VAL A 238 13.98 -11.20 -43.77
N HIS A 239 13.69 -9.90 -43.89
CA HIS A 239 14.45 -8.90 -43.16
C HIS A 239 14.10 -9.00 -41.68
N PRO A 240 15.10 -9.13 -40.78
CA PRO A 240 14.85 -9.02 -39.36
C PRO A 240 14.31 -7.62 -39.07
N TRP A 241 13.23 -7.56 -38.31
CA TRP A 241 12.64 -6.31 -37.87
C TRP A 241 13.65 -5.51 -37.04
N SER A 242 14.02 -4.32 -37.52
CA SER A 242 14.81 -3.35 -36.78
C SER A 242 13.86 -2.36 -36.09
N PRO A 243 14.04 -2.08 -34.78
CA PRO A 243 13.25 -1.05 -34.11
C PRO A 243 13.58 0.34 -34.70
N PRO A 244 12.60 1.26 -34.75
CA PRO A 244 12.82 2.61 -35.27
C PRO A 244 13.82 3.38 -34.39
N PRO A 245 14.61 4.31 -34.97
CA PRO A 245 15.57 5.08 -34.19
C PRO A 245 14.83 5.97 -33.20
N LEU A 246 15.30 5.96 -31.95
CA LEU A 246 14.85 6.86 -30.90
C LEU A 246 15.06 8.31 -31.36
N ALA A 247 13.98 9.08 -31.43
CA ALA A 247 14.05 10.52 -31.59
C ALA A 247 14.95 11.10 -30.47
N PRO A 248 15.80 12.09 -30.76
CA PRO A 248 16.65 12.70 -29.75
C PRO A 248 15.79 13.29 -28.63
N VAL A 249 16.10 12.86 -27.41
CA VAL A 249 15.50 13.36 -26.16
C VAL A 249 15.66 14.89 -26.14
N ALA A 250 14.53 15.60 -26.11
CA ALA A 250 14.51 17.02 -25.83
C ALA A 250 15.17 17.27 -24.46
N ALA A 251 16.03 18.30 -24.40
CA ALA A 251 16.76 18.71 -23.21
C ALA A 251 15.85 18.91 -21.98
N PRO A 252 16.37 18.72 -20.75
CA PRO A 252 15.58 18.81 -19.54
C PRO A 252 15.03 20.23 -19.35
N VAL A 253 13.71 20.32 -19.16
CA VAL A 253 13.02 21.52 -18.69
C VAL A 253 13.45 21.77 -17.23
N PRO A 254 13.85 23.00 -16.85
CA PRO A 254 14.28 23.29 -15.48
C PRO A 254 13.11 23.16 -14.49
N ALA A 255 13.42 22.62 -13.31
CA ALA A 255 12.50 22.42 -12.21
C ALA A 255 11.87 23.75 -11.72
N PRO A 256 10.58 23.77 -11.32
CA PRO A 256 10.01 24.91 -10.62
C PRO A 256 10.73 25.10 -9.27
N ALA A 257 11.18 26.33 -9.04
CA ALA A 257 11.79 26.75 -7.78
C ALA A 257 10.85 26.52 -6.59
N ALA A 258 11.47 26.22 -5.45
CA ALA A 258 10.84 26.09 -4.14
C ALA A 258 9.90 27.28 -3.86
N HIS A 259 8.65 26.98 -3.48
CA HIS A 259 7.75 27.99 -2.96
C HIS A 259 8.28 28.44 -1.58
N ALA A 260 8.58 29.73 -1.50
CA ALA A 260 8.98 30.42 -0.29
C ALA A 260 7.88 30.36 0.78
N ALA A 261 8.33 30.37 2.04
CA ALA A 261 7.49 30.42 3.24
C ALA A 261 6.53 31.63 3.24
N PRO A 262 5.35 31.52 3.88
CA PRO A 262 4.42 32.63 4.00
C PRO A 262 4.99 33.75 4.90
N PRO A 263 4.80 35.03 4.56
CA PRO A 263 5.24 36.15 5.40
C PRO A 263 4.34 36.32 6.63
N ALA A 264 4.98 36.77 7.71
CA ALA A 264 4.37 37.07 9.00
C ALA A 264 3.30 38.19 8.92
N ALA A 265 2.22 38.00 9.68
CA ALA A 265 1.11 38.94 9.83
C ALA A 265 1.54 40.24 10.55
N PRO A 266 1.12 41.43 10.08
CA PRO A 266 1.28 42.69 10.82
C PRO A 266 0.24 42.84 11.95
N ALA A 267 0.69 43.49 13.02
CA ALA A 267 -0.04 43.75 14.26
C ALA A 267 -1.24 44.71 14.12
N ALA A 268 -2.19 44.56 15.05
CA ALA A 268 -3.46 45.28 15.18
C ALA A 268 -3.33 46.75 15.67
N PRO A 269 -4.34 47.59 15.39
CA PRO A 269 -4.77 48.70 16.25
C PRO A 269 -6.24 48.58 16.75
N PRO A 270 -6.68 49.42 17.72
CA PRO A 270 -7.52 49.00 18.85
C PRO A 270 -9.05 49.24 18.72
N ALA A 271 -9.75 48.83 19.77
CA ALA A 271 -11.17 48.52 19.93
C ALA A 271 -12.19 49.69 19.98
N ALA A 272 -13.39 49.41 19.40
CA ALA A 272 -14.78 49.66 19.85
C ALA A 272 -15.26 51.11 20.15
N PRO A 273 -16.58 51.46 20.14
CA PRO A 273 -17.76 50.58 20.35
C PRO A 273 -19.09 50.86 19.57
N ALA A 274 -19.92 49.80 19.51
CA ALA A 274 -21.38 49.68 19.75
C ALA A 274 -22.49 50.45 18.98
N VAL A 275 -23.61 49.71 18.84
CA VAL A 275 -25.06 50.07 18.71
C VAL A 275 -25.72 49.96 17.31
N ALA A 276 -26.89 49.30 17.30
CA ALA A 276 -27.76 48.79 16.22
C ALA A 276 -28.73 49.86 15.62
N PRO A 277 -29.90 49.52 15.03
CA PRO A 277 -30.23 48.85 13.75
C PRO A 277 -31.10 49.74 12.81
N GLY A 278 -31.34 49.36 11.53
CA GLY A 278 -32.40 49.98 10.72
C GLY A 278 -32.38 49.75 9.19
N GLU A 279 -33.46 49.13 8.70
CA GLU A 279 -34.25 49.38 7.45
C GLU A 279 -33.56 49.90 6.17
N GLN A 280 -33.54 49.10 5.08
CA GLN A 280 -34.52 49.00 3.97
C GLN A 280 -34.29 50.00 2.79
N THR A 281 -34.41 49.46 1.56
CA THR A 281 -34.74 50.12 0.26
C THR A 281 -33.57 50.89 -0.43
N GLU A 282 -33.29 50.86 -1.75
CA GLU A 282 -33.99 50.51 -3.00
C GLU A 282 -32.99 50.08 -4.11
N LEU A 283 -33.45 49.12 -4.92
CA LEU A 283 -33.40 49.05 -6.40
C LEU A 283 -32.15 49.57 -7.15
N GLU A 284 -31.50 48.64 -7.85
CA GLU A 284 -31.18 48.84 -9.27
C GLU A 284 -31.27 47.50 -10.00
N GLU A 285 -32.28 47.39 -10.86
CA GLU A 285 -32.52 46.29 -11.79
C GLU A 285 -31.51 46.36 -12.93
N HIS A 286 -30.63 45.36 -13.02
CA HIS A 286 -30.00 45.01 -14.28
C HIS A 286 -30.57 43.69 -14.79
N THR A 287 -31.58 43.83 -15.62
CA THR A 287 -32.17 42.84 -16.52
C THR A 287 -31.09 42.17 -17.37
N VAL A 288 -30.76 40.92 -17.06
CA VAL A 288 -30.17 39.99 -18.02
C VAL A 288 -31.16 38.86 -18.24
N LEU A 289 -31.62 38.75 -19.48
CA LEU A 289 -32.60 37.79 -19.97
C LEU A 289 -32.21 36.34 -19.62
N ALA A 290 -33.10 35.70 -18.86
CA ALA A 290 -33.59 34.34 -19.02
C ALA A 290 -32.71 33.34 -19.82
N ALA A 291 -31.78 32.68 -19.13
CA ALA A 291 -31.67 31.24 -19.29
C ALA A 291 -32.58 30.63 -18.22
N HIS A 292 -33.59 29.88 -18.63
CA HIS A 292 -34.43 29.09 -17.74
C HIS A 292 -33.50 28.33 -16.80
N ARG A 293 -33.43 28.75 -15.53
CA ARG A 293 -32.62 28.11 -14.51
C ARG A 293 -33.27 26.75 -14.28
N ARG A 294 -32.86 25.75 -15.09
CA ARG A 294 -33.14 24.35 -14.81
C ARG A 294 -32.82 24.18 -13.33
N PRO A 295 -33.70 23.56 -12.54
CA PRO A 295 -33.43 23.42 -11.12
C PRO A 295 -32.10 22.69 -11.03
N ALA A 296 -31.10 23.38 -10.50
CA ALA A 296 -29.75 22.88 -10.46
C ALA A 296 -29.78 21.70 -9.50
N ALA A 297 -29.65 20.49 -10.04
CA ALA A 297 -29.56 19.30 -9.21
C ALA A 297 -28.48 19.53 -8.15
N SER A 298 -28.75 19.12 -6.92
CA SER A 298 -27.87 19.37 -5.80
C SER A 298 -27.66 18.10 -5.00
N LEU A 299 -26.48 18.00 -4.40
CA LEU A 299 -26.08 16.86 -3.61
C LEU A 299 -25.89 17.31 -2.17
N ARG A 300 -26.65 16.70 -1.25
CA ARG A 300 -26.45 16.89 0.19
C ARG A 300 -25.42 15.87 0.68
N LEU A 301 -24.34 16.39 1.27
CA LEU A 301 -23.23 15.62 1.83
C LEU A 301 -23.53 15.15 3.27
N PRO A 302 -22.75 14.18 3.81
CA PRO A 302 -22.91 13.72 5.19
C PRO A 302 -22.74 14.83 6.24
N THR A 303 -21.96 15.86 5.91
CA THR A 303 -21.74 17.05 6.76
C THR A 303 -22.94 17.99 6.83
N GLY A 304 -24.00 17.71 6.06
CA GLY A 304 -25.19 18.57 5.92
C GLY A 304 -25.03 19.69 4.88
N GLN A 305 -23.83 19.89 4.33
CA GLN A 305 -23.58 20.83 3.24
C GLN A 305 -24.29 20.38 1.95
N THR A 306 -24.84 21.31 1.19
CA THR A 306 -25.40 21.06 -0.14
C THR A 306 -24.47 21.63 -1.21
N VAL A 307 -24.10 20.81 -2.20
CA VAL A 307 -23.25 21.19 -3.33
C VAL A 307 -24.06 21.15 -4.61
N ALA A 308 -23.98 22.20 -5.42
CA ALA A 308 -24.64 22.25 -6.72
C ALA A 308 -23.88 21.40 -7.76
N LEU A 309 -24.62 20.63 -8.54
CA LEU A 309 -24.10 19.87 -9.67
C LEU A 309 -24.05 20.80 -10.89
N THR A 310 -22.84 21.11 -11.35
CA THR A 310 -22.59 22.04 -12.47
C THR A 310 -22.27 21.33 -13.78
N SER A 311 -22.03 20.02 -13.73
CA SER A 311 -21.77 19.15 -14.88
C SER A 311 -22.79 18.01 -14.94
N ASP A 312 -22.95 17.41 -16.11
CA ASP A 312 -23.76 16.20 -16.30
C ASP A 312 -23.02 14.93 -15.88
N THR A 313 -21.70 15.00 -15.70
CA THR A 313 -20.87 13.93 -15.16
C THR A 313 -20.19 14.38 -13.88
N ILE A 314 -20.31 13.62 -12.81
CA ILE A 314 -19.75 13.93 -11.49
C ILE A 314 -19.02 12.72 -10.94
N VAL A 315 -17.85 12.94 -10.36
CA VAL A 315 -17.06 11.91 -9.71
C VAL A 315 -17.00 12.17 -8.20
N LEU A 316 -17.42 11.16 -7.43
CA LEU A 316 -17.54 11.22 -5.97
C LEU A 316 -16.42 10.41 -5.31
N GLY A 317 -15.89 10.92 -4.20
CA GLY A 317 -14.97 10.18 -3.34
C GLY A 317 -14.24 11.08 -2.35
N ARG A 318 -13.35 10.53 -1.52
CA ARG A 318 -12.61 11.34 -0.52
C ARG A 318 -11.51 12.24 -1.13
N ASN A 319 -11.01 11.86 -2.30
CA ASN A 319 -10.04 12.63 -3.08
C ASN A 319 -10.20 12.23 -4.55
N PRO A 320 -11.29 12.69 -5.19
CA PRO A 320 -11.71 12.17 -6.47
C PRO A 320 -10.83 12.72 -7.58
N ALA A 321 -10.32 11.80 -8.41
CA ALA A 321 -9.71 12.13 -9.69
C ALA A 321 -10.69 11.76 -10.81
N PRO A 322 -10.96 12.65 -11.78
CA PRO A 322 -11.75 12.33 -12.97
C PRO A 322 -11.17 11.11 -13.69
N PRO A 323 -12.00 10.10 -14.01
CA PRO A 323 -11.53 8.91 -14.68
C PRO A 323 -11.20 9.21 -16.15
N SER A 324 -10.33 8.42 -16.77
CA SER A 324 -9.82 8.70 -18.13
C SER A 324 -10.88 8.66 -19.22
N ASP A 325 -12.00 7.99 -18.97
CA ASP A 325 -13.17 7.89 -19.84
C ASP A 325 -14.16 9.05 -19.68
N ALA A 326 -13.97 9.92 -18.68
CA ALA A 326 -14.77 11.13 -18.45
C ALA A 326 -13.93 12.25 -17.77
N PRO A 327 -13.00 12.88 -18.50
CA PRO A 327 -12.14 13.95 -17.97
C PRO A 327 -12.91 15.22 -17.55
N GLU A 328 -14.10 15.42 -18.09
CA GLU A 328 -15.02 16.53 -17.77
C GLU A 328 -15.83 16.33 -16.48
N ALA A 329 -15.61 15.20 -15.79
CA ALA A 329 -16.33 14.89 -14.56
C ALA A 329 -16.02 15.93 -13.47
N GLN A 330 -17.06 16.56 -12.91
CA GLN A 330 -16.93 17.46 -11.77
C GLN A 330 -16.49 16.64 -10.54
N PRO A 331 -15.33 16.93 -9.92
CA PRO A 331 -14.92 16.26 -8.71
C PRO A 331 -15.65 16.84 -7.50
N ILE A 332 -16.31 15.97 -6.72
CA ILE A 332 -16.90 16.35 -5.42
C ILE A 332 -16.26 15.50 -4.33
N ALA A 333 -15.45 16.18 -3.51
CA ALA A 333 -14.80 15.57 -2.36
C ALA A 333 -15.82 15.35 -1.22
N ILE A 334 -15.86 14.13 -0.71
CA ILE A 334 -16.70 13.74 0.43
C ILE A 334 -15.79 13.61 1.63
N ASP A 335 -16.02 14.45 2.63
CA ASP A 335 -15.34 14.34 3.91
C ASP A 335 -15.93 13.15 4.68
N ASP A 336 -15.12 12.12 4.87
CA ASP A 336 -15.50 10.89 5.53
C ASP A 336 -14.48 10.55 6.62
N THR A 337 -14.85 10.90 7.85
CA THR A 337 -14.08 10.63 9.06
C THR A 337 -13.85 9.12 9.30
N THR A 338 -14.76 8.27 8.81
CA THR A 338 -14.68 6.81 8.96
C THR A 338 -13.78 6.13 7.92
N ARG A 339 -13.35 6.88 6.88
CA ARG A 339 -12.50 6.43 5.77
C ARG A 339 -13.03 5.18 5.04
N THR A 340 -14.34 5.01 4.99
CA THR A 340 -15.04 4.01 4.17
C THR A 340 -15.25 4.47 2.73
N VAL A 341 -15.13 5.77 2.43
CA VAL A 341 -15.18 6.29 1.06
C VAL A 341 -13.82 6.15 0.35
N SER A 342 -13.80 5.48 -0.81
CA SER A 342 -12.65 5.36 -1.70
C SER A 342 -12.20 6.72 -2.27
N LYS A 343 -10.96 6.83 -2.78
CA LYS A 343 -10.43 8.08 -3.36
C LYS A 343 -11.34 8.58 -4.50
N THR A 344 -11.56 7.72 -5.48
CA THR A 344 -12.57 7.81 -6.52
C THR A 344 -13.51 6.63 -6.29
N HIS A 345 -14.75 6.89 -5.90
CA HIS A 345 -15.67 5.88 -5.39
C HIS A 345 -16.79 5.58 -6.40
N ALA A 346 -17.48 6.60 -6.86
CA ALA A 346 -18.63 6.45 -7.75
C ALA A 346 -18.66 7.54 -8.81
N LEU A 347 -19.28 7.22 -9.94
CA LEU A 347 -19.56 8.14 -11.02
C LEU A 347 -21.07 8.38 -11.11
N LEU A 348 -21.49 9.63 -11.07
CA LEU A 348 -22.85 10.04 -11.40
C LEU A 348 -22.86 10.54 -12.84
N ARG A 349 -23.81 10.04 -13.63
CA ARG A 349 -24.07 10.53 -14.99
C ARG A 349 -25.54 10.92 -15.12
N ARG A 350 -25.77 12.11 -15.65
CA ARG A 350 -27.09 12.59 -16.03
C ARG A 350 -27.41 12.12 -17.44
N THR A 351 -28.60 11.56 -17.64
CA THR A 351 -29.14 11.22 -18.95
C THR A 351 -30.55 11.80 -19.05
N GLY A 352 -30.68 12.94 -19.75
CA GLY A 352 -31.90 13.73 -19.77
C GLY A 352 -32.21 14.30 -18.39
N ASP A 353 -33.33 13.90 -17.80
CA ASP A 353 -33.74 14.31 -16.45
C ASP A 353 -33.45 13.25 -15.38
N ALA A 354 -32.92 12.09 -15.77
CA ALA A 354 -32.58 11.01 -14.86
C ALA A 354 -31.09 11.04 -14.50
N TRP A 355 -30.78 10.67 -13.26
CA TRP A 355 -29.42 10.44 -12.81
C TRP A 355 -29.17 8.94 -12.68
N THR A 356 -27.96 8.53 -13.02
CA THR A 356 -27.46 7.16 -12.84
C THR A 356 -26.19 7.20 -12.02
N ILE A 357 -25.99 6.20 -11.17
CA ILE A 357 -24.78 6.01 -10.38
C ILE A 357 -24.10 4.72 -10.80
N THR A 358 -22.78 4.77 -10.94
CA THR A 358 -21.93 3.62 -11.28
C THR A 358 -20.83 3.50 -10.23
N ASP A 359 -20.66 2.32 -9.65
CA ASP A 359 -19.54 2.05 -8.73
C ASP A 359 -18.23 1.87 -9.54
N LEU A 360 -17.22 2.67 -9.22
CA LEU A 360 -15.89 2.68 -9.86
C LEU A 360 -14.93 1.72 -9.15
N ALA A 361 -15.39 0.50 -8.88
CA ALA A 361 -14.65 -0.54 -8.15
C ALA A 361 -14.21 -0.09 -6.74
N SER A 362 -15.13 0.53 -6.01
CA SER A 362 -14.93 0.94 -4.63
C SER A 362 -14.67 -0.25 -3.69
N THR A 363 -14.01 0.02 -2.56
CA THR A 363 -13.70 -1.04 -1.56
C THR A 363 -14.90 -1.45 -0.70
N ASN A 364 -15.85 -0.53 -0.46
CA ASN A 364 -16.97 -0.73 0.46
C ASN A 364 -18.34 -0.65 -0.23
N GLY A 365 -18.36 -0.60 -1.56
CA GLY A 365 -19.58 -0.65 -2.36
C GLY A 365 -20.40 0.64 -2.33
N VAL A 366 -21.42 0.64 -3.19
CA VAL A 366 -22.41 1.70 -3.32
C VAL A 366 -23.80 1.11 -3.14
N VAL A 367 -24.62 1.72 -2.30
CA VAL A 367 -25.98 1.27 -2.01
C VAL A 367 -26.97 2.37 -2.34
N VAL A 368 -28.06 2.06 -3.05
CA VAL A 368 -29.04 3.06 -3.52
C VAL A 368 -30.37 2.93 -2.77
N GLY A 369 -30.92 4.05 -2.33
CA GLY A 369 -32.22 4.14 -1.67
C GLY A 369 -32.22 3.59 -0.24
N THR A 370 -33.22 2.74 0.04
CA THR A 370 -33.36 1.96 1.29
C THR A 370 -33.07 0.47 1.06
N SER A 371 -32.45 0.14 -0.07
CA SER A 371 -31.98 -1.23 -0.33
C SER A 371 -30.80 -1.53 0.59
N ASP A 372 -30.69 -2.76 1.08
CA ASP A 372 -29.48 -3.23 1.78
C ASP A 372 -28.50 -3.94 0.82
N THR A 373 -28.79 -3.91 -0.48
CA THR A 373 -27.98 -4.59 -1.51
C THR A 373 -27.10 -3.59 -2.26
N GLU A 374 -25.79 -3.87 -2.29
CA GLU A 374 -24.81 -3.13 -3.07
C GLU A 374 -25.05 -3.29 -4.59
N ILE A 375 -24.84 -2.21 -5.34
CA ILE A 375 -24.89 -2.26 -6.80
C ILE A 375 -23.68 -3.01 -7.34
N THR A 376 -23.84 -3.65 -8.50
CA THR A 376 -22.72 -4.34 -9.15
C THR A 376 -21.73 -3.32 -9.73
N VAL A 377 -20.44 -3.52 -9.45
CA VAL A 377 -19.34 -2.69 -9.96
C VAL A 377 -19.46 -2.48 -11.47
N GLY A 378 -19.30 -1.24 -11.92
CA GLY A 378 -19.36 -0.86 -13.33
C GLY A 378 -20.75 -0.89 -13.98
N THR A 379 -21.81 -1.24 -13.24
CA THR A 379 -23.18 -1.26 -13.76
C THR A 379 -23.89 0.05 -13.42
N PRO A 380 -24.40 0.82 -14.41
CA PRO A 380 -25.18 2.02 -14.15
C PRO A 380 -26.54 1.69 -13.55
N VAL A 381 -26.83 2.22 -12.37
CA VAL A 381 -28.11 2.05 -11.67
C VAL A 381 -28.83 3.41 -11.57
N PRO A 382 -30.13 3.49 -11.84
CA PRO A 382 -30.90 4.74 -11.64
C PRO A 382 -30.80 5.24 -10.19
N LEU A 383 -30.52 6.53 -10.04
CA LEU A 383 -30.35 7.18 -8.74
C LEU A 383 -31.45 8.23 -8.53
N ALA A 384 -32.23 8.07 -7.47
CA ALA A 384 -33.19 9.05 -7.00
C ALA A 384 -33.14 9.15 -5.47
N GLY A 385 -32.86 10.34 -4.94
CA GLY A 385 -32.83 10.57 -3.49
C GLY A 385 -31.58 10.02 -2.81
N ARG A 386 -31.78 9.28 -1.71
CA ARG A 386 -30.73 8.83 -0.79
C ARG A 386 -29.89 7.69 -1.38
N PHE A 387 -28.59 7.70 -1.10
CA PHE A 387 -27.65 6.62 -1.39
C PHE A 387 -26.48 6.63 -0.41
N LEU A 388 -25.75 5.52 -0.32
CA LEU A 388 -24.60 5.33 0.54
C LEU A 388 -23.36 5.02 -0.30
N LEU A 389 -22.23 5.62 0.08
CA LEU A 389 -20.89 5.28 -0.42
C LEU A 389 -20.07 4.75 0.75
N GLY A 390 -19.92 3.44 0.87
CA GLY A 390 -19.54 2.84 2.16
C GLY A 390 -20.53 3.27 3.25
N ASP A 391 -20.05 3.96 4.30
CA ASP A 391 -20.89 4.43 5.41
C ASP A 391 -21.37 5.89 5.24
N ALA A 392 -20.90 6.59 4.19
CA ALA A 392 -21.25 7.99 3.96
C ALA A 392 -22.64 8.08 3.30
N GLU A 393 -23.58 8.73 3.98
CA GLU A 393 -24.93 8.99 3.47
C GLU A 393 -25.00 10.28 2.67
N LEU A 394 -25.48 10.18 1.44
CA LEU A 394 -25.70 11.30 0.54
C LEU A 394 -27.12 11.29 0.01
N THR A 395 -27.64 12.46 -0.30
CA THR A 395 -28.97 12.61 -0.91
C THR A 395 -28.87 13.47 -2.16
N LEU A 396 -29.26 12.90 -3.28
CA LEU A 396 -29.42 13.60 -4.54
C LEU A 396 -30.80 14.25 -4.61
N ASP A 397 -30.81 15.58 -4.69
CA ASP A 397 -31.98 16.35 -5.09
C ASP A 397 -31.84 16.65 -6.59
N ALA A 398 -32.58 15.92 -7.42
CA ALA A 398 -32.50 16.05 -8.87
C ALA A 398 -33.05 17.39 -9.40
N GLY A 399 -33.60 18.23 -8.52
CA GLY A 399 -34.30 19.45 -8.91
C GLY A 399 -35.72 19.14 -9.40
N SER A 400 -36.72 19.80 -8.83
CA SER A 400 -38.13 19.58 -9.20
C SER A 400 -38.42 20.03 -10.64
N ARG A 401 -39.22 19.27 -11.40
CA ARG A 401 -39.76 19.73 -12.70
C ARG A 401 -40.40 21.11 -12.65
#